data_AF-A0A7W1DH55-F1
#
_entry.id   AF-A0A7W1DH55-F1
#
_cell.length_a   1.000
_cell.length_b   1.000
_cell.length_c   1.000
_cell.angle_alpha   90.00
_cell.angle_beta   90.00
_cell.angle_gamma   90.00
#
_symmetry.space_group_name_H-M   'P 1'
#
loop_
_entity.id
_entity.type
_entity.pdbx_description
1 polymer ?
#
loop_
_entity_poly.entity_id
_entity_poly.type
_entity_poly.pdbx_seq_one_letter_code
_entity_poly.pdbx_strand_id
1 'polypeptide(L)'
;MTRKVERPGKGQQGVARSFEHAYRGMISAVRTQRNMRFHVVVAVVVLVASLLLGVSKLELAVLVLTILLVFVTEMFNTAMEFIVDLAT
;
A
#
# COMPACT_ATOMS: atom_id res chain seq x y z
N MET A 1 27.70 -0.56 -42.80
CA MET A 1 26.94 0.24 -41.81
C MET A 1 25.93 -0.69 -41.11
N THR A 2 26.32 -1.32 -40.00
CA THR A 2 25.40 -2.14 -39.19
C THR A 2 25.28 -1.50 -37.81
N ARG A 3 24.13 -0.87 -37.56
CA ARG A 3 23.79 -0.27 -36.25
C ARG A 3 23.64 -1.40 -35.23
N LYS A 4 24.60 -1.51 -34.31
CA LYS A 4 24.47 -2.35 -33.12
C LYS A 4 23.38 -1.74 -32.23
N VAL A 5 22.18 -2.32 -32.28
CA VAL A 5 21.08 -1.96 -31.38
C VAL A 5 21.41 -2.57 -30.01
N GLU A 6 22.06 -1.79 -29.15
CA GLU A 6 22.23 -2.15 -27.75
C GLU A 6 20.88 -2.14 -27.05
N ARG A 7 20.37 -3.33 -26.75
CA ARG A 7 19.20 -3.51 -25.88
C ARG A 7 19.65 -3.23 -24.44
N PRO A 8 18.96 -2.38 -23.67
CA PRO A 8 19.30 -2.18 -22.28
C PRO A 8 19.10 -3.51 -21.56
N GLY A 9 20.19 -4.03 -20.98
CA GLY A 9 20.16 -5.21 -20.14
C GLY A 9 19.14 -4.98 -19.02
N LYS A 10 18.15 -5.87 -18.92
CA LYS A 10 17.23 -5.91 -17.78
C LYS A 10 18.04 -6.33 -16.56
N GLY A 11 18.75 -5.36 -15.96
CA GLY A 11 19.41 -5.52 -14.68
C GLY A 11 18.36 -5.93 -13.65
N GLN A 12 18.66 -6.97 -12.88
CA GLN A 12 17.85 -7.43 -11.77
C GLN A 12 17.37 -6.21 -10.99
N GLN A 13 16.06 -5.99 -10.95
CA GLN A 13 15.49 -4.87 -10.20
C GLN A 13 15.88 -5.09 -8.74
N GLY A 14 16.78 -4.25 -8.23
CA GLY A 14 17.25 -4.37 -6.85
C GLY A 14 16.07 -4.24 -5.88
N VAL A 15 16.15 -4.92 -4.75
CA VAL A 15 15.13 -4.92 -3.68
C VAL A 15 14.64 -3.50 -3.35
N ALA A 16 15.55 -2.52 -3.31
CA ALA A 16 15.22 -1.10 -3.08
C ALA A 16 14.22 -0.53 -4.11
N ARG A 17 14.34 -0.92 -5.38
CA ARG A 17 13.45 -0.46 -6.44
C ARG A 17 12.05 -1.09 -6.32
N SER A 18 11.96 -2.34 -5.87
CA SER A 18 10.67 -2.97 -5.56
C SER A 18 9.95 -2.27 -4.41
N PHE A 19 10.67 -1.88 -3.36
CA PHE A 19 10.12 -1.06 -2.27
C PHE A 19 9.65 0.31 -2.77
N GLU A 20 10.41 0.96 -3.65
CA GLU A 20 10.00 2.23 -4.25
C GLU A 20 8.69 2.08 -5.04
N HIS A 21 8.56 1.02 -5.84
CA HIS A 21 7.32 0.73 -6.57
C HIS A 21 6.14 0.48 -5.62
N ALA A 22 6.32 -0.33 -4.58
CA ALA A 22 5.28 -0.59 -3.58
C ALA A 22 4.85 0.70 -2.85
N TYR A 23 5.82 1.53 -2.45
CA TYR A 23 5.57 2.81 -1.80
C TYR A 23 4.79 3.78 -2.69
N ARG A 24 5.20 3.93 -3.97
CA ARG A 24 4.49 4.74 -4.96
C ARG A 24 3.05 4.22 -5.17
N GLY A 25 2.88 2.90 -5.20
CA GLY A 25 1.56 2.25 -5.28
C GLY A 25 0.68 2.60 -4.08
N MET A 26 1.21 2.51 -2.87
CA MET A 26 0.50 2.87 -1.63
C MET A 26 0.09 4.35 -1.62
N ILE A 27 0.99 5.28 -1.96
CA ILE A 27 0.64 6.71 -2.08
C ILE A 27 -0.45 6.92 -3.11
N SER A 28 -0.34 6.26 -4.26
CA SER A 28 -1.35 6.35 -5.32
C SER A 28 -2.71 5.91 -4.80
N ALA A 29 -2.80 4.75 -4.14
CA ALA A 29 -4.04 4.24 -3.57
C ALA A 29 -4.66 5.21 -2.56
N VAL A 30 -3.87 5.78 -1.64
CA VAL A 30 -4.36 6.80 -0.69
C VAL A 30 -4.85 8.05 -1.42
N ARG A 31 -4.23 8.44 -2.53
CA ARG A 31 -4.61 9.63 -3.28
C ARG A 31 -5.79 9.42 -4.23
N THR A 32 -6.03 8.23 -4.75
CA THR A 32 -7.09 8.02 -5.75
C THR A 32 -8.34 7.43 -5.13
N GLN A 33 -8.21 6.56 -4.12
CA GLN A 33 -9.33 5.82 -3.55
C GLN A 33 -9.94 6.54 -2.35
N ARG A 34 -11.24 6.86 -2.44
CA ARG A 34 -11.98 7.53 -1.35
C ARG A 34 -11.99 6.68 -0.08
N ASN A 35 -12.19 5.37 -0.20
CA ASN A 35 -12.26 4.49 0.95
C ASN A 35 -10.88 4.37 1.65
N MET A 36 -9.79 4.32 0.88
CA MET A 36 -8.44 4.34 1.44
C MET A 36 -8.16 5.60 2.27
N ARG A 37 -8.62 6.78 1.82
CA ARG A 37 -8.51 8.02 2.61
C ARG A 37 -9.28 7.94 3.92
N PHE A 38 -10.48 7.35 3.90
CA PHE A 38 -11.28 7.15 5.10
C PHE A 38 -10.57 6.24 6.10
N HIS A 39 -10.03 5.10 5.64
CA HIS A 39 -9.25 4.21 6.50
C HIS A 39 -8.02 4.90 7.09
N VAL A 40 -7.30 5.75 6.34
CA VAL A 40 -6.17 6.53 6.87
C VAL A 40 -6.60 7.48 7.98
N VAL A 41 -7.70 8.22 7.78
CA VAL A 41 -8.20 9.15 8.81
C VAL A 41 -8.61 8.38 10.07
N VAL A 42 -9.37 7.30 9.92
CA VAL A 42 -9.80 6.46 11.06
C VAL A 42 -8.60 5.84 11.76
N ALA A 43 -7.61 5.33 11.02
CA ALA A 43 -6.40 4.77 11.58
C ALA A 43 -5.62 5.79 12.44
N VAL A 44 -5.47 7.04 11.95
CA VAL A 44 -4.83 8.11 12.72
C VAL A 44 -5.61 8.41 13.99
N VAL A 45 -6.94 8.54 13.91
CA VAL A 45 -7.79 8.81 15.09
C VAL A 45 -7.65 7.70 16.13
N VAL A 46 -7.71 6.44 15.69
CA VAL A 46 -7.62 5.28 16.59
C VAL A 46 -6.23 5.13 17.20
N LEU A 47 -5.15 5.42 16.45
CA LEU A 47 -3.79 5.44 16.99
C LEU A 47 -3.57 6.57 17.99
N VAL A 48 -4.11 7.77 17.73
CA VAL A 48 -4.05 8.86 18.72
C VAL A 48 -4.84 8.49 19.97
N ALA A 49 -6.05 7.94 19.81
CA ALA A 49 -6.87 7.49 20.93
C ALA A 49 -6.19 6.39 21.75
N SER A 50 -5.52 5.41 21.12
CA SER A 50 -4.83 4.34 21.84
C SER A 50 -3.65 4.86 22.68
N LEU A 51 -2.93 5.86 22.17
CA LEU A 51 -1.86 6.53 22.92
C LEU A 51 -2.42 7.31 24.12
N LEU A 52 -3.56 7.99 23.97
CA LEU A 52 -4.21 8.73 25.06
C LEU A 52 -4.81 7.81 26.14
N LEU A 53 -5.27 6.63 25.75
CA LEU A 53 -5.85 5.63 26.66
C LEU A 53 -4.80 4.78 27.39
N GLY A 54 -3.51 4.98 27.11
CA GLY A 54 -2.44 4.25 27.79
C GLY A 54 -2.39 2.76 27.43
N VAL A 55 -2.81 2.41 26.21
CA VAL A 55 -2.85 1.04 25.70
C VAL A 55 -1.45 0.41 25.75
N SER A 56 -1.36 -0.86 26.15
CA SER A 56 -0.07 -1.55 26.30
C SER A 56 0.66 -1.70 24.97
N LYS A 57 1.98 -1.93 25.02
CA LYS A 57 2.81 -2.10 23.81
C LYS A 57 2.32 -3.27 22.93
N LEU A 58 1.81 -4.33 23.55
CA LEU A 58 1.33 -5.51 22.83
C LEU A 58 0.00 -5.22 22.14
N GLU A 59 -0.94 -4.58 22.84
CA GLU A 59 -2.21 -4.14 22.24
C GLU A 59 -1.99 -3.13 21.12
N LEU A 60 -1.03 -2.19 21.27
CA LEU A 60 -0.66 -1.26 20.21
C LEU A 60 -0.07 -1.98 18.99
N ALA A 61 0.77 -3.00 19.21
CA ALA A 61 1.32 -3.81 18.12
C ALA A 61 0.23 -4.57 17.36
N VAL A 62 -0.71 -5.19 18.08
CA VAL A 62 -1.88 -5.86 17.48
C VAL A 62 -2.74 -4.85 16.73
N LEU A 63 -2.99 -3.68 17.31
CA LEU A 63 -3.77 -2.61 16.68
C LEU A 63 -3.15 -2.14 15.36
N VAL A 64 -1.83 -1.88 15.35
CA VAL A 64 -1.10 -1.50 14.13
C VAL A 64 -1.19 -2.62 13.10
N LEU A 65 -1.01 -3.89 13.50
CA LEU A 65 -1.14 -5.02 12.60
C LEU A 65 -2.55 -5.12 11.99
N THR A 66 -3.60 -4.92 12.79
CA THR A 66 -4.99 -4.89 12.32
C THR A 66 -5.23 -3.76 11.34
N ILE A 67 -4.73 -2.55 11.60
CA ILE A 67 -4.82 -1.41 10.68
C ILE A 67 -4.15 -1.74 9.34
N LEU A 68 -2.94 -2.31 9.37
CA LEU A 68 -2.23 -2.72 8.16
C LEU A 68 -3.00 -3.79 7.38
N LEU A 69 -3.60 -4.77 8.08
CA LEU A 69 -4.41 -5.81 7.44
C LEU A 69 -5.65 -5.24 6.76
N VAL A 70 -6.30 -4.25 7.37
CA VAL A 70 -7.45 -3.55 6.76
C VAL A 70 -7.00 -2.85 5.47
N PHE A 71 -5.86 -2.16 5.46
CA PHE A 71 -5.34 -1.54 4.24
C PHE A 71 -5.03 -2.56 3.14
N VAL A 72 -4.39 -3.69 3.48
CA VAL A 72 -4.11 -4.76 2.52
C VAL A 72 -5.39 -5.31 1.93
N THR A 73 -6.38 -5.60 2.78
CA THR A 73 -7.69 -6.13 2.36
C THR A 73 -8.40 -5.15 1.44
N GLU A 74 -8.40 -3.86 1.79
CA GLU A 74 -9.03 -2.83 0.98
C GLU A 74 -8.36 -2.69 -0.39
N MET A 75 -7.02 -2.64 -0.44
CA MET A 75 -6.31 -2.60 -1.72
C MET A 75 -6.57 -3.86 -2.56
N PHE A 76 -6.71 -5.02 -1.92
CA PHE A 76 -7.05 -6.26 -2.62
C PHE A 76 -8.46 -6.20 -3.22
N ASN A 77 -9.45 -5.71 -2.47
CA ASN A 77 -10.81 -5.48 -2.99
C ASN A 77 -10.80 -4.53 -4.18
N THR A 78 -10.16 -3.37 -4.06
CA THR A 78 -10.03 -2.41 -5.16
C THR A 78 -9.33 -3.02 -6.38
N ALA A 79 -8.26 -3.80 -6.19
CA ALA A 79 -7.56 -4.45 -7.29
C ALA A 79 -8.44 -5.48 -8.00
N MET A 80 -9.23 -6.26 -7.24
CA MET A 80 -10.18 -7.22 -7.79
C MET A 80 -11.31 -6.53 -8.55
N GLU A 81 -11.87 -5.44 -8.02
CA GLU A 81 -12.88 -4.62 -8.71
C GLU A 81 -12.35 -4.14 -10.07
N PHE A 82 -11.14 -3.58 -10.10
CA PHE A 82 -10.51 -3.15 -11.37
C PHE A 82 -10.30 -4.30 -12.37
N ILE A 83 -9.94 -5.49 -11.89
CA ILE A 83 -9.76 -6.66 -12.77
C ILE A 83 -11.10 -7.10 -13.37
N VAL A 84 -12.15 -7.12 -12.56
CA VAL A 84 -13.50 -7.50 -13.01
C VAL A 84 -14.07 -6.48 -14.00
N ASP A 85 -13.86 -5.19 -13.75
CA ASP A 85 -14.26 -4.10 -14.65
C ASP A 85 -13.54 -4.16 -16.01
N LEU A 86 -12.32 -4.70 -16.06
CA LEU A 86 -11.59 -4.89 -17.33
C LEU A 86 -12.11 -6.10 -18.12
N ALA A 87 -12.66 -7.10 -17.43
CA ALA A 87 -13.14 -8.33 -18.04
C ALA A 87 -14.58 -8.23 -18.58
N THR A 88 -15.31 -7.16 -18.22
CA THR A 88 -16.72 -6.92 -18.58
C THR A 88 -16.82 -5.77 -19.57
#